data_AF-A0A969GHR7-F1
#
_entry.id   AF-A0A969GHR7-F1
#
_cell.length_a   1.000
_cell.length_b   1.000
_cell.length_c   1.000
_cell.angle_alpha   90.00
_cell.angle_beta   90.00
_cell.angle_gamma   90.00
#
_symmetry.space_group_name_H-M   'P 1'
#
loop_
_entity.id
_entity.type
_entity.pdbx_description
1 polymer ?
#
loop_
_entity_poly.entity_id
_entity_poly.type
_entity_poly.pdbx_seq_one_letter_code
_entity_poly.pdbx_strand_id
1 'polypeptide(L)'
;MTLRHWWDTTFAGELLLLAMAAPLLYFPARFPSWTVYVAIGLLSAGWIWRRRRLGIWFQRTPADWPVFFLLLVMLPVSLWAAPEPLRNQYSIPKAYILIWNFFLFWTIVTHASRSWALDWVAIAGFIAAGTLIALVAPLGIDWLYKYPGIDAVLSRVPSPLVGVFRGADSGFHPNQVAGTLLYVLPLLLALTAASIYRLHRARVRHKRDWALALLLVACSVVMGGVFLLTQSRSGLAGITAGVMVMILVNWRWGRWALLAGSAALLATMFIMPSTMLQLIADAHRWKPRAAVER
;
A
#
# COMPACT_ATOMS: atom_id res chain seq x y z
N MET A 1 10.56 16.75 -26.92
CA MET A 1 9.36 16.37 -26.14
C MET A 1 8.79 17.63 -25.50
N THR A 2 7.68 18.13 -26.03
CA THR A 2 7.01 19.36 -25.56
C THR A 2 6.23 19.10 -24.26
N LEU A 3 6.37 19.99 -23.27
CA LEU A 3 5.73 19.93 -21.93
C LEU A 3 4.22 19.66 -21.95
N ARG A 4 3.51 19.96 -23.05
CA ARG A 4 2.09 19.69 -23.25
C ARG A 4 1.67 18.23 -23.07
N HIS A 5 2.58 17.27 -23.19
CA HIS A 5 2.24 15.84 -23.06
C HIS A 5 2.04 15.37 -21.61
N TRP A 6 2.50 16.15 -20.62
CA TRP A 6 2.42 15.77 -19.20
C TRP A 6 1.15 16.27 -18.51
N TRP A 7 0.40 17.17 -19.16
CA TRP A 7 -0.75 17.85 -18.55
C TRP A 7 -2.06 17.37 -19.17
N ASP A 8 -2.56 16.22 -18.73
CA ASP A 8 -3.92 15.78 -19.06
C ASP A 8 -4.91 16.45 -18.08
N THR A 9 -5.64 17.45 -18.57
CA THR A 9 -6.68 18.16 -17.80
C THR A 9 -7.74 17.24 -17.21
N THR A 10 -8.02 16.11 -17.86
CA THR A 10 -8.97 15.12 -17.37
C THR A 10 -8.39 14.39 -16.16
N PHE A 11 -7.13 13.97 -16.25
CA PHE A 11 -6.45 13.30 -15.14
C PHE A 11 -6.31 14.22 -13.92
N ALA A 12 -5.86 15.46 -14.13
CA ALA A 12 -5.75 16.45 -13.07
C ALA A 12 -7.11 16.76 -12.41
N GLY A 13 -8.18 16.88 -13.20
CA GLY A 13 -9.53 17.08 -12.69
C GLY A 13 -10.02 15.93 -11.82
N GLU A 14 -9.79 14.68 -12.24
CA GLU A 14 -10.16 13.51 -11.44
C GLU A 14 -9.34 13.39 -10.14
N LEU A 15 -8.03 13.66 -10.20
CA LEU A 15 -7.18 13.70 -9.01
C LEU A 15 -7.62 14.80 -8.03
N LEU A 16 -8.04 15.96 -8.53
CA LEU A 16 -8.57 17.03 -7.70
C LEU A 16 -9.87 16.61 -7.00
N LEU A 17 -10.81 15.99 -7.73
CA LEU A 17 -12.05 15.46 -7.14
C LEU A 17 -11.76 14.38 -6.10
N LEU A 18 -10.82 13.48 -6.36
CA LEU A 18 -10.33 12.48 -5.39
C LEU A 18 -9.73 13.14 -4.15
N ALA A 19 -8.88 14.15 -4.32
CA ALA A 19 -8.24 14.86 -3.22
C ALA A 19 -9.25 15.60 -2.34
N MET A 20 -10.30 16.18 -2.94
CA MET A 20 -11.39 16.82 -2.20
C MET A 20 -12.28 15.81 -1.46
N ALA A 21 -12.50 14.61 -2.03
CA ALA A 21 -13.27 13.55 -1.40
C ALA A 21 -12.51 12.85 -0.26
N ALA A 22 -11.18 12.79 -0.33
CA ALA A 22 -10.33 12.09 0.63
C ALA A 22 -10.57 12.48 2.10
N PRO A 23 -10.50 13.76 2.52
CA PRO A 23 -10.68 14.12 3.93
C PRO A 23 -12.07 13.75 4.46
N LEU A 24 -13.10 13.84 3.62
CA LEU A 24 -14.48 13.52 3.98
C LEU A 24 -14.68 12.02 4.24
N LEU A 25 -13.94 11.15 3.53
CA LEU A 25 -14.03 9.69 3.67
C LEU A 25 -13.01 9.11 4.65
N TYR A 26 -11.83 9.70 4.78
CA TYR A 26 -10.78 9.26 5.72
C TYR A 26 -11.05 9.71 7.15
N PHE A 27 -11.70 10.87 7.33
CA PHE A 27 -11.99 11.43 8.65
C PHE A 27 -13.49 11.66 8.84
N PRO A 28 -14.36 10.64 8.67
CA PRO A 28 -15.81 10.82 8.68
C PRO A 28 -16.31 11.35 10.04
N ALA A 29 -15.62 11.05 11.14
CA ALA A 29 -15.95 11.55 12.47
C ALA A 29 -15.67 13.05 12.69
N ARG A 30 -14.93 13.71 11.78
CA ARG A 30 -14.62 15.14 11.86
C ARG A 30 -15.65 16.00 11.12
N PHE A 31 -16.52 15.40 10.34
CA PHE A 31 -17.49 16.09 9.50
C PHE A 31 -18.91 15.58 9.78
N PRO A 32 -19.94 16.38 9.46
CA PRO A 32 -21.32 15.91 9.51
C PRO A 32 -21.55 14.67 8.63
N SER A 33 -22.42 13.74 9.03
CA SER A 33 -22.67 12.49 8.29
C SER A 33 -23.05 12.69 6.81
N TRP A 34 -23.68 13.81 6.46
CA TRP A 34 -24.06 14.10 5.08
C TRP A 34 -22.86 14.33 4.14
N THR A 35 -21.68 14.68 4.65
CA THR A 35 -20.50 14.94 3.80
C THR A 35 -19.99 13.68 3.12
N VAL A 36 -20.31 12.49 3.64
CA VAL A 36 -20.02 11.20 2.99
C VAL A 36 -20.75 11.12 1.64
N TYR A 37 -22.01 11.55 1.58
CA TYR A 37 -22.77 11.56 0.32
C TYR A 37 -22.18 12.57 -0.68
N VAL A 38 -21.69 13.71 -0.20
CA VAL A 38 -20.97 14.68 -1.06
C VAL A 38 -19.69 14.09 -1.60
N ALA A 39 -18.91 13.37 -0.78
CA ALA A 39 -17.71 12.70 -1.24
C ALA A 39 -18.03 11.64 -2.32
N ILE A 40 -19.06 10.83 -2.12
CA ILE A 40 -19.54 9.87 -3.13
C ILE A 40 -20.01 10.59 -4.40
N GLY A 41 -20.68 11.74 -4.26
CA GLY A 41 -21.06 12.62 -5.36
C GLY A 41 -19.85 13.12 -6.16
N LEU A 42 -18.79 13.58 -5.50
CA LEU A 42 -17.53 14.01 -6.12
C LEU A 42 -16.86 12.86 -6.89
N LEU A 43 -16.78 11.67 -6.28
CA LEU A 43 -16.21 10.49 -6.93
C LEU A 43 -17.01 10.07 -8.18
N SER A 44 -18.34 10.08 -8.07
CA SER A 44 -19.26 9.77 -9.18
C SER A 44 -19.17 10.81 -10.29
N ALA A 45 -19.06 12.09 -9.94
CA ALA A 45 -18.85 13.18 -10.88
C ALA A 45 -17.53 13.01 -11.66
N GLY A 46 -16.47 12.55 -11.01
CA GLY A 46 -15.19 12.22 -11.66
C GLY A 46 -15.35 11.14 -12.74
N TRP A 47 -16.07 10.07 -12.45
CA TRP A 47 -16.37 9.02 -13.44
C TRP A 47 -17.27 9.49 -14.59
N ILE A 48 -18.30 10.29 -14.30
CA ILE A 48 -19.15 10.86 -15.35
C ILE A 48 -18.32 11.79 -16.24
N TRP A 49 -17.46 12.62 -15.63
CA TRP A 49 -16.52 13.48 -16.34
C TRP A 49 -15.60 12.67 -17.24
N ARG A 50 -15.00 11.58 -16.74
CA ARG A 50 -14.21 10.63 -17.53
C ARG A 50 -14.98 10.07 -18.71
N ARG A 51 -16.20 9.58 -18.49
CA ARG A 51 -17.04 9.04 -19.58
C ARG A 51 -17.30 10.10 -20.65
N ARG A 52 -17.57 11.35 -20.25
CA ARG A 52 -17.81 12.46 -21.19
C ARG A 52 -16.54 12.86 -21.96
N ARG A 53 -15.38 12.88 -21.32
CA ARG A 53 -14.11 13.34 -21.93
C ARG A 53 -13.39 12.26 -22.73
N LEU A 54 -13.43 11.02 -22.25
CA LEU A 54 -12.64 9.90 -22.77
C LEU A 54 -13.49 8.83 -23.46
N GLY A 55 -14.83 8.87 -23.33
CA GLY A 55 -15.71 7.85 -23.89
C GLY A 55 -15.64 6.49 -23.18
N ILE A 56 -14.90 6.37 -22.09
CA ILE A 56 -14.70 5.12 -21.34
C ILE A 56 -15.07 5.29 -19.87
N TRP A 57 -15.57 4.22 -19.26
CA TRP A 57 -15.86 4.18 -17.81
C TRP A 57 -14.66 3.65 -17.03
N PHE A 58 -14.12 2.52 -17.48
CA PHE A 58 -12.98 1.83 -16.90
C PHE A 58 -12.19 1.15 -18.02
N GLN A 59 -10.87 1.10 -17.85
CA GLN A 59 -9.98 0.26 -18.65
C GLN A 59 -10.11 -1.20 -18.18
N ARG A 60 -9.94 -2.20 -19.04
CA ARG A 60 -9.94 -3.61 -18.55
C ARG A 60 -8.58 -4.01 -18.03
N THR A 61 -8.52 -4.70 -16.90
CA THR A 61 -7.30 -5.27 -16.33
C THR A 61 -7.51 -6.73 -15.89
N PRO A 62 -6.43 -7.52 -15.74
CA PRO A 62 -6.52 -8.83 -15.12
C PRO A 62 -7.01 -8.79 -13.66
N ALA A 63 -6.94 -7.63 -13.00
CA ALA A 63 -7.36 -7.43 -11.62
C ALA A 63 -8.86 -7.10 -11.48
N ASP A 64 -9.61 -6.96 -12.59
CA ASP A 64 -11.02 -6.55 -12.57
C ASP A 64 -11.85 -7.48 -11.69
N TRP A 65 -11.81 -8.78 -11.97
CA TRP A 65 -12.59 -9.77 -11.23
C TRP A 65 -12.28 -9.77 -9.73
N PRO A 66 -11.01 -9.90 -9.28
CA PRO A 66 -10.68 -9.80 -7.86
C PRO A 66 -11.17 -8.51 -7.20
N VAL A 67 -10.97 -7.35 -7.84
CA VAL A 67 -11.35 -6.06 -7.27
C VAL A 67 -12.87 -5.92 -7.15
N PHE A 68 -13.63 -6.30 -8.19
CA PHE A 68 -15.09 -6.28 -8.14
C PHE A 68 -15.65 -7.30 -7.15
N PHE A 69 -15.06 -8.50 -7.06
CA PHE A 69 -15.44 -9.49 -6.07
C PHE A 69 -15.22 -8.96 -4.64
N LEU A 70 -14.06 -8.34 -4.38
CA LEU A 70 -13.75 -7.74 -3.09
C LEU A 70 -14.73 -6.60 -2.74
N LEU A 71 -15.07 -5.74 -3.71
CA LEU A 71 -15.91 -4.59 -3.46
C LEU A 71 -17.42 -4.91 -3.42
N LEU A 72 -17.91 -5.75 -4.33
CA LEU A 72 -19.35 -6.01 -4.48
C LEU A 72 -19.83 -7.18 -3.61
N VAL A 73 -18.93 -8.10 -3.25
CA VAL A 73 -19.29 -9.29 -2.45
C VAL A 73 -18.66 -9.21 -1.07
N MET A 74 -17.33 -9.14 -0.98
CA MET A 74 -16.65 -9.26 0.31
C MET A 74 -16.86 -8.03 1.20
N LEU A 75 -16.96 -6.82 0.63
CA LEU A 75 -17.20 -5.62 1.44
C LEU A 75 -18.59 -5.66 2.11
N PRO A 76 -19.72 -5.90 1.42
CA PRO A 76 -21.01 -6.08 2.09
C PRO A 76 -21.00 -7.20 3.14
N VAL A 77 -20.38 -8.34 2.82
CA VAL A 77 -20.24 -9.45 3.77
C VAL A 77 -19.46 -9.03 5.01
N SER A 78 -18.37 -8.28 4.85
CA SER A 78 -17.55 -7.79 5.97
C SER A 78 -18.30 -6.79 6.87
N LEU A 79 -19.17 -5.96 6.28
CA LEU A 79 -20.01 -5.02 7.02
C LEU A 79 -21.12 -5.76 7.76
N TRP A 80 -21.78 -6.70 7.10
CA TRP A 80 -22.86 -7.51 7.68
C TRP A 80 -22.35 -8.41 8.82
N ALA A 81 -21.24 -9.11 8.62
CA ALA A 81 -20.67 -10.03 9.59
C ALA A 81 -20.07 -9.34 10.83
N ALA A 82 -19.68 -8.06 10.73
CA ALA A 82 -19.15 -7.33 11.87
C ALA A 82 -20.25 -6.98 12.89
N PRO A 83 -20.08 -7.29 14.19
CA PRO A 83 -20.98 -6.83 15.26
C PRO A 83 -21.06 -5.30 15.33
N GLU A 84 -22.18 -4.76 15.77
CA GLU A 84 -22.47 -3.31 15.73
C GLU A 84 -21.35 -2.40 16.30
N PRO A 85 -20.77 -2.67 17.49
CA PRO A 85 -19.70 -1.83 18.02
C PRO A 85 -18.46 -1.82 17.11
N LEU A 86 -18.06 -2.99 16.62
CA LEU A 86 -16.88 -3.15 15.75
C LEU A 86 -17.16 -2.63 14.32
N ARG A 87 -18.40 -2.78 13.85
CA ARG A 87 -18.85 -2.31 12.55
C ARG A 87 -18.76 -0.80 12.46
N ASN A 88 -19.27 -0.10 13.47
CA ASN A 88 -19.27 1.37 13.51
C ASN A 88 -17.86 1.92 13.74
N GLN A 89 -17.07 1.29 14.60
CA GLN A 89 -15.74 1.77 14.95
C GLN A 89 -14.68 1.47 13.87
N TYR A 90 -14.75 0.31 13.21
CA TYR A 90 -13.69 -0.16 12.32
C TYR A 90 -14.15 -0.45 10.90
N SER A 91 -15.24 -1.21 10.71
CA SER A 91 -15.60 -1.70 9.37
C SER A 91 -16.13 -0.59 8.45
N ILE A 92 -17.02 0.28 8.96
CA ILE A 92 -17.61 1.37 8.17
C ILE A 92 -16.55 2.41 7.74
N PRO A 93 -15.69 2.94 8.63
CA PRO A 93 -14.63 3.87 8.20
C PRO A 93 -13.69 3.25 7.17
N LYS A 94 -13.33 1.97 7.33
CA LYS A 94 -12.49 1.26 6.36
C LYS A 94 -13.21 1.03 5.02
N ALA A 95 -14.53 0.83 5.03
CA ALA A 95 -15.33 0.74 3.81
C ALA A 95 -15.26 2.04 2.99
N TYR A 96 -15.36 3.20 3.63
CA TYR A 96 -15.24 4.50 2.97
C TYR A 96 -13.87 4.69 2.32
N ILE A 97 -12.80 4.32 3.04
CA ILE A 97 -11.43 4.35 2.52
C ILE A 97 -11.29 3.39 1.32
N LEU A 98 -11.87 2.19 1.41
CA LEU A 98 -11.82 1.20 0.32
C LEU A 98 -12.55 1.69 -0.94
N ILE A 99 -13.72 2.34 -0.78
CA ILE A 99 -14.44 2.96 -1.88
C ILE A 99 -13.56 4.03 -2.53
N TRP A 100 -12.97 4.94 -1.74
CA TRP A 100 -12.06 5.94 -2.29
C TRP A 100 -10.88 5.32 -3.05
N ASN A 101 -10.24 4.30 -2.47
CA ASN A 101 -9.14 3.56 -3.11
C ASN A 101 -9.56 2.90 -4.42
N PHE A 102 -10.78 2.40 -4.52
CA PHE A 102 -11.32 1.82 -5.75
C PHE A 102 -11.43 2.87 -6.87
N PHE A 103 -11.91 4.08 -6.56
CA PHE A 103 -11.93 5.18 -7.52
C PHE A 103 -10.53 5.66 -7.89
N LEU A 104 -9.61 5.75 -6.91
CA LEU A 104 -8.21 6.09 -7.16
C LEU A 104 -7.57 5.06 -8.11
N PHE A 105 -7.69 3.76 -7.80
CA PHE A 105 -7.16 2.66 -8.61
C PHE A 105 -7.60 2.79 -10.06
N TRP A 106 -8.90 2.94 -10.30
CA TRP A 106 -9.42 3.05 -11.66
C TRP A 106 -8.99 4.32 -12.39
N THR A 107 -8.82 5.42 -11.65
CA THR A 107 -8.28 6.67 -12.21
C THR A 107 -6.84 6.47 -12.67
N ILE A 108 -5.98 5.90 -11.82
CA ILE A 108 -4.59 5.64 -12.15
C ILE A 108 -4.48 4.67 -13.33
N VAL A 109 -5.17 3.52 -13.29
CA VAL A 109 -5.13 2.52 -14.36
C VAL A 109 -5.58 3.08 -15.70
N THR A 110 -6.69 3.84 -15.72
CA THR A 110 -7.25 4.40 -16.96
C THR A 110 -6.26 5.37 -17.61
N HIS A 111 -5.61 6.22 -16.84
CA HIS A 111 -4.68 7.22 -17.38
C HIS A 111 -3.30 6.67 -17.69
N ALA A 112 -2.77 5.79 -16.84
CA ALA A 112 -1.50 5.10 -17.08
C ALA A 112 -1.55 4.25 -18.36
N SER A 113 -2.68 3.60 -18.64
CA SER A 113 -2.84 2.78 -19.86
C SER A 113 -2.93 3.59 -21.16
N ARG A 114 -3.17 4.91 -21.08
CA ARG A 114 -3.38 5.77 -22.26
C ARG A 114 -2.09 6.38 -22.79
N SER A 115 -1.13 6.66 -21.92
CA SER A 115 0.13 7.26 -22.35
C SER A 115 1.28 6.81 -21.46
N TRP A 116 2.41 6.56 -22.11
CA TRP A 116 3.67 6.26 -21.43
C TRP A 116 4.09 7.37 -20.45
N ALA A 117 3.83 8.63 -20.79
CA ALA A 117 4.14 9.75 -19.90
C ALA A 117 3.33 9.69 -18.59
N LEU A 118 2.01 9.45 -18.67
CA LEU A 118 1.15 9.34 -17.49
C LEU A 118 1.44 8.08 -16.67
N ASP A 119 1.84 6.98 -17.31
CA ASP A 119 2.33 5.79 -16.61
C ASP A 119 3.56 6.12 -15.75
N TRP A 120 4.54 6.84 -16.31
CA TRP A 120 5.69 7.32 -15.52
C TRP A 120 5.31 8.30 -14.43
N VAL A 121 4.32 9.17 -14.64
CA VAL A 121 3.80 10.05 -13.56
C VAL A 121 3.20 9.21 -12.44
N ALA A 122 2.42 8.17 -12.76
CA ALA A 122 1.82 7.27 -11.77
C ALA A 122 2.89 6.50 -10.99
N ILE A 123 3.90 5.95 -11.68
CA ILE A 123 5.04 5.27 -11.05
C ILE A 123 5.82 6.23 -10.15
N ALA A 124 6.15 7.42 -10.65
CA ALA A 124 6.88 8.44 -9.89
C ALA A 124 6.07 8.88 -8.65
N GLY A 125 4.77 9.10 -8.80
CA GLY A 125 3.86 9.44 -7.69
C GLY A 125 3.79 8.33 -6.65
N PHE A 126 3.74 7.06 -7.08
CA PHE A 126 3.71 5.91 -6.18
C PHE A 126 5.02 5.75 -5.39
N ILE A 127 6.17 5.91 -6.05
CA ILE A 127 7.50 5.91 -5.40
C ILE A 127 7.63 7.10 -4.45
N ALA A 128 7.19 8.29 -4.88
CA ALA A 128 7.23 9.50 -4.06
C ALA A 128 6.37 9.34 -2.80
N ALA A 129 5.15 8.80 -2.92
CA ALA A 129 4.28 8.52 -1.78
C ALA A 129 4.90 7.49 -0.83
N GLY A 130 5.46 6.41 -1.36
CA GLY A 130 6.18 5.41 -0.56
C GLY A 130 7.40 5.99 0.16
N THR A 131 8.18 6.83 -0.52
CA THR A 131 9.35 7.50 0.06
C THR A 131 8.93 8.48 1.14
N LEU A 132 7.86 9.27 0.91
CA LEU A 132 7.31 10.17 1.91
C LEU A 132 6.85 9.40 3.16
N ILE A 133 6.16 8.27 2.99
CA ILE A 133 5.79 7.39 4.10
C ILE A 133 7.04 6.90 4.84
N ALA A 134 8.08 6.47 4.12
CA ALA A 134 9.33 6.03 4.75
C ALA A 134 10.02 7.15 5.52
N LEU A 135 9.97 8.40 5.05
CA LEU A 135 10.58 9.53 5.75
C LEU A 135 9.78 9.96 6.98
N VAL A 136 8.45 9.93 6.90
CA VAL A 136 7.56 10.41 7.97
C VAL A 136 7.30 9.34 9.04
N ALA A 137 7.19 8.06 8.65
CA ALA A 137 6.83 6.98 9.56
C ALA A 137 7.77 6.86 10.78
N PRO A 138 9.11 6.94 10.67
CA PRO A 138 10.02 6.91 11.82
C PRO A 138 9.69 7.90 12.93
N LEU A 139 9.07 9.04 12.60
CA LEU A 139 8.68 10.08 13.56
C LEU A 139 7.43 9.73 14.36
N GLY A 140 6.70 8.67 13.99
CA GLY A 140 5.48 8.23 14.64
C GLY A 140 5.44 6.75 14.97
N ILE A 141 6.50 5.98 14.69
CA ILE A 141 6.54 4.54 14.97
C ILE A 141 6.69 4.27 16.47
N ASP A 142 5.91 3.30 16.96
CA ASP A 142 6.13 2.67 18.25
C ASP A 142 7.18 1.55 18.11
N TRP A 143 8.44 1.90 18.38
CA TRP A 143 9.57 1.01 18.09
C TRP A 143 9.56 -0.24 18.99
N LEU A 144 9.58 -1.41 18.35
CA LEU A 144 9.71 -2.70 19.04
C LEU A 144 11.18 -3.13 19.05
N TYR A 145 11.77 -3.22 20.24
CA TYR A 145 13.17 -3.61 20.45
C TYR A 145 13.32 -5.13 20.45
N LYS A 146 13.46 -5.75 19.27
CA LYS A 146 13.62 -7.22 19.15
C LYS A 146 15.07 -7.68 19.01
N TYR A 147 15.99 -6.79 18.62
CA TYR A 147 17.39 -7.14 18.34
C TYR A 147 18.36 -6.27 19.16
N PRO A 148 19.13 -6.89 20.08
CA PRO A 148 20.11 -6.17 20.87
C PRO A 148 21.22 -5.64 19.94
N GLY A 149 21.23 -4.33 19.72
CA GLY A 149 22.18 -3.65 18.81
C GLY A 149 21.52 -2.58 17.95
N ILE A 150 20.24 -2.73 17.63
CA ILE A 150 19.47 -1.70 16.92
C ILE A 150 18.91 -0.66 17.91
N ASP A 151 18.76 -1.03 19.18
CA ASP A 151 18.18 -0.20 20.24
C ASP A 151 18.93 1.13 20.45
N ALA A 152 20.26 1.12 20.34
CA ALA A 152 21.09 2.32 20.45
C ALA A 152 20.85 3.32 19.32
N VAL A 153 20.42 2.84 18.15
CA VAL A 153 20.07 3.68 17.00
C VAL A 153 18.63 4.17 17.14
N LEU A 154 17.69 3.28 17.47
CA LEU A 154 16.26 3.62 17.59
C LEU A 154 15.97 4.59 18.71
N SER A 155 16.67 4.48 19.84
CA SER A 155 16.53 5.42 20.97
C SER A 155 16.93 6.86 20.65
N ARG A 156 17.64 7.09 19.54
CA ARG A 156 18.01 8.44 19.06
C ARG A 156 17.02 9.02 18.05
N VAL A 157 16.08 8.22 17.54
CA VAL A 157 15.08 8.67 16.59
C VAL A 157 13.98 9.40 17.36
N PRO A 158 13.77 10.70 17.13
CA PRO A 158 12.69 11.42 17.80
C PRO A 158 11.35 10.93 17.26
N SER A 159 10.37 10.75 18.16
CA SER A 159 9.02 10.29 17.81
C SER A 159 7.94 11.35 18.12
N PRO A 160 8.02 12.56 17.55
CA PRO A 160 7.12 13.67 17.88
C PRO A 160 5.66 13.43 17.45
N LEU A 161 5.41 12.48 16.55
CA LEU A 161 4.08 12.19 16.02
C LEU A 161 3.32 11.12 16.82
N VAL A 162 3.96 10.48 17.81
CA VAL A 162 3.28 9.53 18.70
C VAL A 162 2.25 10.27 19.54
N GLY A 163 1.01 9.77 19.56
CA GLY A 163 -0.11 10.41 20.27
C GLY A 163 -0.78 11.59 19.55
N VAL A 164 -0.26 12.03 18.40
CA VAL A 164 -0.85 13.17 17.65
C VAL A 164 -2.11 12.76 16.86
N PHE A 165 -2.13 11.54 16.33
CA PHE A 165 -3.20 11.05 15.47
C PHE A 165 -4.24 10.26 16.26
N ARG A 166 -5.50 10.75 16.29
CA ARG A 166 -6.62 10.01 16.88
C ARG A 166 -6.80 8.64 16.21
N GLY A 167 -6.72 7.58 16.99
CA GLY A 167 -6.79 6.19 16.49
C GLY A 167 -5.44 5.55 16.19
N ALA A 168 -4.35 6.30 16.35
CA ALA A 168 -2.98 5.82 16.45
C ALA A 168 -2.33 6.44 17.70
N ASP A 169 -3.03 6.36 18.82
CA ASP A 169 -2.64 7.04 20.06
C ASP A 169 -1.31 6.49 20.60
N SER A 170 -1.04 5.20 20.36
CA SER A 170 0.25 4.57 20.65
C SER A 170 1.31 4.79 19.55
N GLY A 171 0.99 5.50 18.47
CA GLY A 171 1.83 5.60 17.27
C GLY A 171 1.53 4.53 16.22
N PHE A 172 2.32 4.54 15.15
CA PHE A 172 2.25 3.58 14.05
C PHE A 172 2.92 2.27 14.44
N HIS A 173 2.17 1.18 14.34
CA HIS A 173 2.72 -0.15 14.58
C HIS A 173 3.78 -0.49 13.50
N PRO A 174 5.00 -0.95 13.85
CA PRO A 174 6.07 -1.21 12.88
C PRO A 174 5.66 -2.14 11.73
N ASN A 175 4.91 -3.22 12.03
CA ASN A 175 4.39 -4.13 11.01
C ASN A 175 3.46 -3.46 9.97
N GLN A 176 2.70 -2.44 10.35
CA GLN A 176 1.82 -1.73 9.40
C GLN A 176 2.65 -0.88 8.43
N VAL A 177 3.68 -0.21 8.95
CA VAL A 177 4.63 0.55 8.12
C VAL A 177 5.38 -0.41 7.18
N ALA A 178 5.89 -1.52 7.71
CA ALA A 178 6.55 -2.54 6.90
C ALA A 178 5.63 -3.06 5.78
N GLY A 179 4.39 -3.42 6.12
CA GLY A 179 3.39 -3.86 5.14
C GLY A 179 3.07 -2.80 4.09
N THR A 180 3.05 -1.53 4.48
CA THR A 180 2.82 -0.41 3.54
C THR A 180 3.99 -0.24 2.57
N LEU A 181 5.22 -0.23 3.09
CA LEU A 181 6.43 -0.11 2.28
C LEU A 181 6.63 -1.33 1.36
N LEU A 182 6.17 -2.52 1.78
CA LEU A 182 6.21 -3.75 1.00
C LEU A 182 5.47 -3.64 -0.35
N TYR A 183 4.45 -2.78 -0.46
CA TYR A 183 3.75 -2.58 -1.74
C TYR A 183 4.59 -1.84 -2.79
N VAL A 184 5.53 -1.01 -2.35
CA VAL A 184 6.31 -0.12 -3.23
C VAL A 184 7.73 -0.65 -3.43
N LEU A 185 8.33 -1.20 -2.37
CA LEU A 185 9.75 -1.55 -2.33
C LEU A 185 10.19 -2.54 -3.43
N PRO A 186 9.47 -3.64 -3.74
CA PRO A 186 9.88 -4.55 -4.82
C PRO A 186 9.98 -3.86 -6.19
N LEU A 187 8.99 -3.03 -6.52
CA LEU A 187 8.98 -2.25 -7.77
C LEU A 187 10.15 -1.27 -7.80
N LEU A 188 10.36 -0.54 -6.71
CA LEU A 188 11.46 0.42 -6.59
C LEU A 188 12.82 -0.27 -6.76
N LEU A 189 13.04 -1.41 -6.10
CA LEU A 189 14.28 -2.19 -6.25
C LEU A 189 14.49 -2.66 -7.70
N ALA A 190 13.43 -3.12 -8.38
CA ALA A 190 13.51 -3.53 -9.76
C ALA A 190 13.86 -2.37 -10.71
N LEU A 191 13.26 -1.19 -10.51
CA LEU A 191 13.57 0.02 -11.27
C LEU A 191 15.00 0.50 -11.02
N THR A 192 15.45 0.45 -9.76
CA THR A 192 16.84 0.74 -9.37
C THR A 192 17.80 -0.20 -10.08
N ALA A 193 17.59 -1.52 -9.99
CA ALA A 193 18.42 -2.51 -10.66
C ALA A 193 18.45 -2.30 -12.18
N ALA A 194 17.29 -2.07 -12.81
CA ALA A 194 17.20 -1.79 -14.25
C ALA A 194 17.93 -0.50 -14.65
N SER A 195 17.89 0.55 -13.82
CA SER A 195 18.61 1.81 -14.05
C SER A 195 20.13 1.61 -13.99
N ILE A 196 20.63 0.91 -12.97
CA ILE A 196 22.06 0.59 -12.80
C ILE A 196 22.54 -0.30 -13.93
N TYR A 197 21.77 -1.33 -14.29
CA TYR A 197 22.10 -2.23 -15.39
C TYR A 197 22.23 -1.49 -16.72
N ARG A 198 21.30 -0.57 -17.01
CA ARG A 198 21.37 0.28 -18.21
C ARG A 198 22.62 1.16 -18.24
N LEU A 199 22.97 1.79 -17.12
CA LEU A 199 24.19 2.59 -17.01
C LEU A 199 25.45 1.76 -17.27
N HIS A 200 25.50 0.53 -16.73
CA HIS A 200 26.66 -0.34 -16.90
C HIS A 200 26.79 -0.86 -18.34
N ARG A 201 25.70 -1.33 -18.96
CA ARG A 201 25.74 -1.96 -20.28
C ARG A 201 25.86 -0.98 -21.42
N ALA A 202 25.20 0.17 -21.33
CA ALA A 202 25.04 1.05 -22.49
C ALA A 202 26.25 1.97 -22.75
N ARG A 203 27.24 2.04 -21.84
CA ARG A 203 28.26 3.12 -21.80
C ARG A 203 27.65 4.52 -21.96
N VAL A 204 26.35 4.67 -21.69
CA VAL A 204 25.61 5.90 -21.90
C VAL A 204 26.01 6.88 -20.81
N ARG A 205 26.66 7.98 -21.22
CA ARG A 205 27.11 9.07 -20.35
C ARG A 205 26.09 10.21 -20.22
N HIS A 206 24.82 9.98 -20.56
CA HIS A 206 23.82 11.03 -20.40
C HIS A 206 23.61 11.33 -18.90
N LYS A 207 23.86 12.59 -18.52
CA LYS A 207 23.71 13.08 -17.13
C LYS A 207 22.32 12.77 -16.54
N ARG A 208 21.29 12.69 -17.38
CA ARG A 208 19.90 12.39 -16.97
C ARG A 208 19.74 10.97 -16.43
N ASP A 209 20.34 9.98 -17.06
CA ASP A 209 20.22 8.58 -16.64
C ASP A 209 20.92 8.33 -15.31
N TRP A 210 22.08 8.98 -15.11
CA TRP A 210 22.79 8.99 -13.83
C TRP A 210 22.00 9.65 -12.71
N ALA A 211 21.39 10.81 -12.98
CA ALA A 211 20.55 11.50 -12.00
C ALA A 211 19.33 10.64 -11.59
N LEU A 212 18.68 9.99 -12.56
CA LEU A 212 17.56 9.09 -12.29
C LEU A 212 18.00 7.87 -11.47
N ALA A 213 19.11 7.23 -11.83
CA ALA A 213 19.64 6.10 -11.09
C ALA A 213 20.00 6.48 -9.65
N LEU A 214 20.67 7.62 -9.46
CA LEU A 214 21.02 8.12 -8.12
C LEU A 214 19.76 8.39 -7.28
N LEU A 215 18.73 9.00 -7.88
CA LEU A 215 17.45 9.24 -7.22
C LEU A 215 16.77 7.93 -6.79
N LEU A 216 16.69 6.95 -7.70
CA LEU A 216 16.09 5.64 -7.40
C LEU A 216 16.88 4.89 -6.32
N VAL A 217 18.22 4.94 -6.37
CA VAL A 217 19.08 4.39 -5.31
C VAL A 217 18.81 5.07 -3.98
N ALA A 218 18.76 6.41 -3.94
CA ALA A 218 18.48 7.16 -2.72
C ALA A 218 17.12 6.78 -2.12
N CYS A 219 16.06 6.76 -2.93
CA CYS A 219 14.74 6.28 -2.51
C CYS A 219 14.79 4.84 -2.00
N SER A 220 15.51 3.95 -2.67
CA SER A 220 15.65 2.53 -2.28
C SER A 220 16.34 2.39 -0.93
N VAL A 221 17.40 3.16 -0.70
CA VAL A 221 18.14 3.17 0.57
C VAL A 221 17.26 3.68 1.70
N VAL A 222 16.53 4.78 1.48
CA VAL A 222 15.60 5.33 2.48
C VAL A 222 14.49 4.35 2.81
N MET A 223 13.75 3.86 1.81
CA MET A 223 12.63 2.94 2.04
C MET A 223 13.10 1.60 2.59
N GLY A 224 14.19 1.04 2.05
CA GLY A 224 14.79 -0.21 2.51
C GLY A 224 15.34 -0.11 3.92
N GLY A 225 16.02 1.00 4.26
CA GLY A 225 16.53 1.25 5.60
C GLY A 225 15.40 1.30 6.63
N VAL A 226 14.37 2.09 6.37
CA VAL A 226 13.19 2.19 7.26
C VAL A 226 12.48 0.84 7.36
N PHE A 227 12.30 0.14 6.25
CA PHE A 227 11.71 -1.19 6.23
C PHE A 227 12.48 -2.17 7.11
N LEU A 228 13.81 -2.21 7.04
CA LEU A 228 14.64 -3.06 7.91
C LEU A 228 14.52 -2.64 9.39
N LEU A 229 14.50 -1.34 9.67
CA LEU A 229 14.32 -0.82 11.04
C LEU A 229 12.96 -1.21 11.65
N THR A 230 11.92 -1.46 10.86
CA THR A 230 10.64 -1.95 11.40
C THR A 230 10.72 -3.34 12.04
N GLN A 231 11.78 -4.12 11.77
CA GLN A 231 12.00 -5.47 12.31
C GLN A 231 10.77 -6.40 12.15
N SER A 232 10.05 -6.25 11.03
CA SER A 232 8.85 -7.02 10.74
C SER A 232 9.20 -8.35 10.06
N ARG A 233 9.06 -9.47 10.78
CA ARG A 233 9.32 -10.82 10.23
C ARG A 233 8.43 -11.13 9.02
N SER A 234 7.15 -10.76 9.08
CA SER A 234 6.21 -10.91 7.97
C SER A 234 6.55 -9.97 6.81
N GLY A 235 7.03 -8.75 7.10
CA GLY A 235 7.57 -7.84 6.10
C GLY A 235 8.75 -8.49 5.36
N LEU A 236 9.78 -8.95 6.07
CA LEU A 236 10.95 -9.63 5.51
C LEU A 236 10.56 -10.84 4.65
N ALA A 237 9.69 -11.70 5.15
CA ALA A 237 9.16 -12.83 4.38
C ALA A 237 8.44 -12.38 3.11
N GLY A 238 7.63 -11.32 3.21
CA GLY A 238 6.89 -10.74 2.08
C GLY A 238 7.80 -10.15 1.00
N ILE A 239 8.86 -9.40 1.37
CA ILE A 239 9.79 -8.83 0.38
C ILE A 239 10.61 -9.93 -0.28
N THR A 240 11.04 -10.95 0.48
CA THR A 240 11.72 -12.13 -0.07
C THR A 240 10.82 -12.86 -1.05
N ALA A 241 9.55 -13.12 -0.68
CA ALA A 241 8.59 -13.75 -1.57
C ALA A 241 8.33 -12.91 -2.83
N GLY A 242 8.15 -11.60 -2.70
CA GLY A 242 7.95 -10.68 -3.83
C GLY A 242 9.12 -10.68 -4.80
N VAL A 243 10.36 -10.57 -4.30
CA VAL A 243 11.57 -10.64 -5.13
C VAL A 243 11.72 -12.01 -5.79
N MET A 244 11.45 -13.10 -5.06
CA MET A 244 11.47 -14.45 -5.62
C MET A 244 10.45 -14.61 -6.74
N VAL A 245 9.23 -14.11 -6.60
CA VAL A 245 8.22 -14.12 -7.67
C VAL A 245 8.74 -13.36 -8.89
N MET A 246 9.32 -12.17 -8.72
CA MET A 246 9.87 -11.38 -9.84
C MET A 246 11.00 -12.10 -10.59
N ILE A 247 11.85 -12.86 -9.88
CA ILE A 247 12.92 -13.66 -10.48
C ILE A 247 12.34 -14.90 -11.16
N LEU A 248 11.52 -15.68 -10.46
CA LEU A 248 11.05 -16.98 -10.88
C LEU A 248 10.00 -16.91 -11.99
N VAL A 249 9.16 -15.87 -12.04
CA VAL A 249 8.12 -15.75 -13.08
C VAL A 249 8.72 -15.63 -14.49
N ASN A 250 9.92 -15.07 -14.60
CA ASN A 250 10.67 -14.92 -15.85
C ASN A 250 11.39 -16.22 -16.25
N TRP A 251 11.49 -17.21 -15.35
CA TRP A 251 12.13 -18.49 -15.61
C TRP A 251 11.09 -19.59 -15.87
N ARG A 252 11.21 -20.34 -16.97
CA ARG A 252 10.23 -21.39 -17.35
C ARG A 252 9.94 -22.41 -16.24
N TRP A 253 10.98 -22.83 -15.51
CA TRP A 253 10.84 -23.75 -14.37
C TRP A 253 10.39 -23.02 -13.10
N GLY A 254 10.75 -21.75 -12.97
CA GLY A 254 10.31 -20.90 -11.87
C GLY A 254 8.80 -20.73 -11.81
N ARG A 255 8.10 -20.68 -12.95
CA ARG A 255 6.62 -20.67 -12.98
C ARG A 255 6.02 -21.92 -12.36
N TRP A 256 6.55 -23.10 -12.68
CA TRP A 256 6.12 -24.36 -12.08
C TRP A 256 6.46 -24.42 -10.59
N ALA A 257 7.63 -23.93 -10.19
CA ALA A 257 8.01 -23.82 -8.78
C ALA A 257 7.06 -22.88 -8.01
N LEU A 258 6.67 -21.75 -8.60
CA LEU A 258 5.70 -20.82 -8.02
C LEU A 258 4.30 -21.44 -7.89
N LEU A 259 3.84 -22.16 -8.91
CA LEU A 259 2.56 -22.88 -8.87
C LEU A 259 2.57 -23.97 -7.79
N ALA A 260 3.61 -24.80 -7.77
CA ALA A 260 3.78 -25.86 -6.78
C ALA A 260 3.89 -25.29 -5.36
N GLY A 261 4.69 -24.23 -5.17
CA GLY A 261 4.83 -23.55 -3.88
C GLY A 261 3.52 -22.90 -3.40
N SER A 262 2.77 -22.27 -4.31
CA SER A 262 1.45 -21.68 -3.99
C SER A 262 0.42 -22.76 -3.64
N ALA A 263 0.39 -23.86 -4.40
CA ALA A 263 -0.48 -25.00 -4.12
C ALA A 263 -0.14 -25.67 -2.79
N ALA A 264 1.15 -25.83 -2.49
CA ALA A 264 1.61 -26.35 -1.21
C ALA A 264 1.19 -25.44 -0.04
N LEU A 265 1.36 -24.11 -0.18
CA LEU A 265 0.91 -23.14 0.84
C LEU A 265 -0.61 -23.15 1.04
N LEU A 266 -1.40 -23.32 -0.02
CA LEU A 266 -2.85 -23.47 0.11
C LEU A 266 -3.20 -24.81 0.77
N ALA A 267 -2.52 -25.89 0.42
CA ALA A 267 -2.73 -27.20 1.02
C ALA A 267 -2.40 -27.20 2.52
N THR A 268 -1.34 -26.49 2.95
CA THR A 268 -1.03 -26.38 4.38
C THR A 268 -2.12 -25.65 5.16
N MET A 269 -2.88 -24.73 4.55
CA MET A 269 -4.04 -24.10 5.20
C MET A 269 -5.16 -25.11 5.51
N PHE A 270 -5.34 -26.15 4.69
CA PHE A 270 -6.33 -27.20 4.92
C PHE A 270 -5.84 -28.31 5.85
N ILE A 271 -4.52 -28.55 5.89
CA ILE A 271 -3.90 -29.59 6.72
C ILE A 271 -3.56 -29.06 8.11
N MET A 272 -3.57 -27.74 8.32
CA MET A 272 -3.23 -27.13 9.61
C MET A 272 -4.14 -27.72 10.70
N PRO A 273 -3.57 -28.45 11.70
CA PRO A 273 -4.37 -29.13 12.71
C PRO A 273 -5.32 -28.15 13.40
N SER A 274 -6.56 -28.57 13.65
CA SER A 274 -7.54 -27.76 14.39
C SER A 274 -7.02 -27.32 15.76
N THR A 275 -6.07 -28.05 16.34
CA THR A 275 -5.34 -27.69 17.57
C THR A 275 -4.46 -26.45 17.41
N MET A 276 -3.84 -26.22 16.24
CA MET A 276 -3.13 -24.96 15.97
C MET A 276 -4.10 -23.80 15.79
N LEU A 277 -5.26 -24.03 15.16
CA LEU A 277 -6.33 -23.02 15.07
C LEU A 277 -6.85 -22.66 16.47
N GLN A 278 -7.00 -23.65 17.36
CA GLN A 278 -7.37 -23.43 18.76
C GLN A 278 -6.26 -22.68 19.52
N LEU A 279 -4.99 -23.04 19.35
CA LEU A 279 -3.85 -22.33 19.95
C LEU A 279 -3.79 -20.86 19.51
N ILE A 280 -4.07 -20.56 18.23
CA ILE A 280 -4.15 -19.20 17.72
C ILE A 280 -5.36 -18.46 18.31
N ALA A 281 -6.50 -19.13 18.42
CA ALA A 281 -7.71 -18.56 19.02
C ALA A 281 -7.54 -18.28 20.53
N ASP A 282 -6.88 -19.18 21.25
CA ASP A 282 -6.64 -19.09 22.69
C ASP A 282 -5.53 -18.10 23.03
N ALA A 283 -4.48 -18.00 22.21
CA ALA A 283 -3.46 -16.96 22.33
C ALA A 283 -4.07 -15.54 22.20
N HIS A 284 -5.18 -15.39 21.47
CA HIS A 284 -5.91 -14.13 21.38
C HIS A 284 -6.83 -13.86 22.58
N ARG A 285 -7.25 -14.90 23.32
CA ARG A 285 -8.04 -14.78 24.56
C ARG A 285 -7.20 -14.49 25.80
N TRP A 286 -5.88 -14.63 25.73
CA TRP A 286 -4.99 -14.30 26.83
C TRP A 286 -4.90 -12.77 27.01
N LYS A 287 -5.94 -12.18 27.60
CA LYS A 287 -5.78 -10.94 28.36
C LYS A 287 -5.00 -11.34 29.61
N PRO A 288 -3.82 -10.74 29.89
CA PRO A 288 -3.23 -10.89 31.20
C PRO A 288 -4.31 -10.47 32.18
N ARG A 289 -4.77 -11.40 33.04
CA ARG A 289 -5.58 -11.04 34.19
C ARG A 289 -4.75 -9.96 34.87
N ALA A 290 -5.27 -8.73 34.86
CA ALA A 290 -4.65 -7.66 35.60
C ALA A 290 -4.31 -8.24 36.97
N ALA A 291 -3.06 -8.04 37.39
CA ALA A 291 -2.66 -8.16 38.77
C ALA A 291 -3.51 -7.16 39.57
N VAL A 292 -4.76 -7.54 39.80
CA VAL A 292 -5.58 -7.09 40.90
C VAL A 292 -4.98 -7.85 42.08
N GLU A 293 -4.62 -7.10 43.12
CA GLU A 293 -3.90 -7.53 44.32
C GLU A 293 -2.37 -7.43 44.24
N ARG A 294 -1.86 -6.20 44.43
CA ARG A 294 -1.22 -5.80 45.69
C ARG A 294 -1.17 -4.29 45.83
#